data_AF-A0A7J9IVS4-F1
#
_entry.id   AF-A0A7J9IVS4-F1
#
_cell.length_a   1.000
_cell.length_b   1.000
_cell.length_c   1.000
_cell.angle_alpha   90.00
_cell.angle_beta   90.00
_cell.angle_gamma   90.00
#
_symmetry.space_group_name_H-M   'P 1'
#
loop_
_entity.id
_entity.type
_entity.pdbx_description
1 polymer ?
#
loop_
_entity_poly.entity_id
_entity_poly.type
_entity_poly.pdbx_seq_one_letter_code
_entity_poly.pdbx_strand_id
1 'polypeptide(L)'
;MASFLKYCFCVNRALLCDGMCFQVRCCEHILNLVVKVCLELVDDVVGKILNEIKYIKKSRIRRKRFYNVANKSFHLNLTKKLCQDVCACEMEFYLFDA
;
A
#
# COMPACT_ATOMS: atom_id res chain seq x y z
N MET A 1 13.84 -11.61 -13.40
CA MET A 1 12.38 -11.45 -13.20
C MET A 1 11.57 -11.87 -14.43
N ALA A 2 11.88 -11.36 -15.64
CA ALA A 2 11.20 -11.77 -16.88
C ALA A 2 11.31 -13.28 -17.20
N SER A 3 12.46 -13.89 -16.93
CA SER A 3 12.69 -15.34 -17.08
C SER A 3 11.86 -16.19 -16.11
N PHE A 4 11.67 -15.72 -14.87
CA PHE A 4 10.81 -16.38 -13.89
C PHE A 4 9.32 -16.29 -14.27
N LEU A 5 8.87 -15.11 -14.73
CA LEU A 5 7.50 -14.93 -15.21
C LEU A 5 7.20 -15.78 -16.45
N LYS A 6 8.14 -15.84 -17.41
CA LYS A 6 8.02 -16.73 -18.57
C LYS A 6 7.88 -18.19 -18.13
N TYR A 7 8.70 -18.63 -17.17
CA TYR A 7 8.59 -19.96 -16.58
C TYR A 7 7.22 -20.21 -15.91
N CYS A 8 6.75 -19.29 -15.05
CA CYS A 8 5.45 -19.41 -14.40
C CYS A 8 4.29 -19.45 -15.41
N PHE A 9 4.30 -18.61 -16.45
CA PHE A 9 3.24 -18.62 -17.46
C PHE A 9 3.31 -19.86 -18.38
N CYS A 10 4.51 -20.36 -18.70
CA CYS A 10 4.69 -21.63 -19.40
C CYS A 10 4.11 -22.81 -18.59
N VAL A 11 4.44 -22.91 -17.30
CA VAL A 11 3.96 -23.98 -16.41
C VAL A 11 2.44 -23.94 -16.27
N ASN A 12 1.84 -22.74 -16.24
CA ASN A 12 0.40 -22.56 -16.16
C ASN A 12 -0.33 -22.63 -17.53
N ARG A 13 0.37 -22.98 -18.63
CA ARG A 13 -0.17 -22.94 -20.02
C ARG A 13 -0.87 -21.62 -20.37
N ALA A 14 -0.45 -20.52 -19.75
CA ALA A 14 -1.06 -19.21 -19.90
C ALA A 14 -0.39 -18.37 -21.02
N LEU A 15 0.56 -18.97 -21.75
CA LEU A 15 1.20 -18.34 -22.91
C LEU A 15 0.58 -18.85 -24.20
N LEU A 16 0.02 -17.93 -24.99
CA LEU A 16 -0.34 -18.17 -26.38
C LEU A 16 0.91 -18.50 -27.21
N CYS A 17 0.79 -19.47 -28.12
CA CYS A 17 1.84 -19.90 -29.05
C CYS A 17 3.17 -20.26 -28.35
N ASP A 18 3.12 -21.02 -27.25
CA ASP A 18 4.29 -21.47 -26.46
C ASP A 18 5.24 -20.32 -26.03
N GLY A 19 4.71 -19.11 -25.91
CA GLY A 19 5.49 -17.94 -25.53
C GLY A 19 6.35 -17.35 -26.65
N MET A 20 6.14 -17.75 -27.91
CA MET A 20 6.77 -17.10 -29.08
C MET A 20 6.40 -15.61 -29.20
N CYS A 21 5.21 -15.24 -28.76
CA CYS A 21 4.73 -13.85 -28.76
C CYS A 21 5.07 -13.08 -27.47
N PHE A 22 5.66 -13.74 -26.46
CA PHE A 22 5.89 -13.15 -25.14
C PHE A 22 7.31 -12.57 -25.04
N GLN A 23 7.46 -11.32 -25.48
CA GLN A 23 8.73 -10.58 -25.41
C GLN A 23 8.93 -9.95 -24.02
N VAL A 24 10.19 -9.69 -23.64
CA VAL A 24 10.55 -9.06 -22.35
C VAL A 24 9.80 -7.74 -22.11
N ARG A 25 9.56 -6.96 -23.18
CA ARG A 25 8.80 -5.70 -23.13
C ARG A 25 7.31 -5.91 -22.82
N CYS A 26 6.71 -7.01 -23.26
CA CYS A 26 5.32 -7.36 -22.93
C CYS A 26 5.20 -7.74 -21.45
N CYS A 27 6.18 -8.47 -20.90
CA CYS A 27 6.23 -8.81 -19.47
C CYS A 27 6.31 -7.56 -18.60
N GLU A 28 7.23 -6.65 -18.95
CA GLU A 28 7.40 -5.39 -18.25
C GLU A 28 6.11 -4.57 -18.26
N HIS A 29 5.44 -4.49 -19.41
CA HIS A 29 4.18 -3.76 -19.53
C HIS A 29 3.05 -4.37 -18.69
N ILE A 30 2.84 -5.68 -18.75
CA ILE A 30 1.81 -6.38 -17.96
C ILE A 30 2.10 -6.24 -16.47
N LEU A 31 3.36 -6.42 -16.05
CA LEU A 31 3.78 -6.19 -14.67
C LEU A 31 3.53 -4.75 -14.23
N ASN A 32 3.90 -3.78 -15.06
CA ASN A 32 3.69 -2.36 -14.77
C ASN A 32 2.20 -2.05 -14.61
N LEU A 33 1.34 -2.63 -15.45
CA LEU A 33 -0.11 -2.50 -15.30
C LEU A 33 -0.62 -3.12 -14.00
N VAL A 34 -0.21 -4.36 -13.67
CA VAL A 34 -0.61 -5.03 -12.43
C VAL A 34 -0.14 -4.25 -11.20
N VAL A 35 1.14 -3.84 -11.18
CA VAL A 35 1.71 -3.06 -10.08
C VAL A 35 0.97 -1.73 -9.92
N LYS A 36 0.65 -1.02 -10.99
CA LYS A 36 -0.13 0.22 -10.92
C LYS A 36 -1.50 0.01 -10.29
N VAL A 37 -2.26 -0.97 -10.76
CA VAL A 37 -3.59 -1.27 -10.20
C VAL A 37 -3.49 -1.68 -8.72
N CYS A 38 -2.51 -2.49 -8.36
CA CYS A 38 -2.30 -2.87 -6.97
C CYS A 38 -1.91 -1.66 -6.10
N LEU A 39 -1.08 -0.75 -6.60
CA LEU A 39 -0.70 0.47 -5.89
C LEU A 39 -1.91 1.38 -5.69
N GLU A 40 -2.76 1.57 -6.70
CA GLU A 40 -4.00 2.36 -6.58
C GLU A 40 -4.95 1.79 -5.51
N LEU A 41 -5.10 0.46 -5.47
CA LEU A 41 -5.93 -0.20 -4.46
C LEU A 41 -5.35 -0.06 -3.05
N VAL A 42 -4.03 -0.21 -2.90
CA VAL A 42 -3.36 -0.04 -1.61
C VAL A 42 -3.43 1.42 -1.17
N ASP A 43 -3.26 2.38 -2.07
CA ASP A 43 -3.30 3.81 -1.78
C ASP A 43 -4.66 4.25 -1.23
N ASP A 44 -5.77 3.78 -1.81
CA ASP A 44 -7.12 4.05 -1.28
C ASP A 44 -7.31 3.49 0.15
N VAL A 45 -6.86 2.26 0.39
CA VAL A 45 -6.97 1.63 1.73
C VAL A 45 -6.10 2.37 2.75
N VAL A 46 -4.86 2.70 2.38
CA VAL A 46 -3.95 3.48 3.22
C VAL A 46 -4.56 4.86 3.52
N GLY A 47 -5.08 5.55 2.50
CA GLY A 47 -5.74 6.85 2.65
C GLY A 47 -6.91 6.80 3.64
N LYS A 48 -7.75 5.76 3.59
CA LYS A 48 -8.84 5.55 4.55
C LYS A 48 -8.31 5.36 5.98
N ILE A 49 -7.29 4.52 6.17
CA ILE A 49 -6.67 4.29 7.48
C ILE A 49 -6.12 5.61 8.05
N LEU A 50 -5.39 6.38 7.23
CA LEU A 50 -4.81 7.66 7.64
C LEU A 50 -5.89 8.67 8.05
N ASN A 51 -7.01 8.72 7.32
CA ASN A 51 -8.15 9.58 7.64
C ASN A 51 -8.82 9.19 8.97
N GLU A 52 -8.99 7.90 9.23
CA GLU A 52 -9.52 7.41 10.51
C GLU A 52 -8.58 7.75 11.67
N ILE A 53 -7.28 7.58 11.50
CA ILE A 53 -6.27 7.96 12.50
C ILE A 53 -6.34 9.47 12.78
N LYS A 54 -6.43 10.30 11.73
CA LYS A 54 -6.61 11.76 11.86
C LYS A 54 -7.88 12.11 12.62
N TYR A 55 -8.99 11.44 12.31
CA TYR A 55 -10.27 11.61 12.98
C TYR A 55 -10.22 11.27 14.48
N ILE A 56 -9.54 10.18 14.84
CA ILE A 56 -9.33 9.76 16.23
C ILE A 56 -8.45 10.78 16.98
N LYS A 57 -7.36 11.25 16.35
CA LYS A 57 -6.43 12.22 16.94
C LYS A 57 -7.07 13.59 17.21
N LYS A 58 -8.04 14.02 16.40
CA LYS A 58 -8.69 15.34 16.52
C LYS A 58 -9.41 15.58 17.86
N SER A 59 -9.77 14.52 18.60
CA SER A 59 -10.46 14.65 19.90
C SER A 59 -9.85 13.79 20.99
N ARG A 60 -9.58 14.40 22.15
CA ARG A 60 -9.10 13.69 23.34
C ARG A 60 -10.07 12.60 23.81
N ILE A 61 -11.38 12.82 23.67
CA ILE A 61 -12.42 11.84 24.03
C ILE A 61 -12.38 10.65 23.08
N ARG A 62 -12.34 10.90 21.75
CA ARG A 62 -12.25 9.84 20.74
C ARG A 62 -11.00 8.98 20.92
N ARG A 63 -9.85 9.63 21.13
CA ARG A 63 -8.58 8.97 21.42
C ARG A 63 -8.65 8.09 22.67
N LYS A 64 -9.25 8.59 23.77
CA LYS A 64 -9.42 7.81 25.01
C LYS A 64 -10.33 6.59 24.78
N ARG A 65 -11.44 6.75 24.04
CA ARG A 65 -12.34 5.64 23.70
C ARG A 65 -11.64 4.58 22.86
N PHE A 66 -10.91 4.98 21.82
CA PHE A 66 -10.16 4.08 20.97
C PHE A 66 -9.19 3.21 21.78
N TYR A 67 -8.33 3.84 22.58
CA TYR A 67 -7.36 3.12 23.41
C TYR A 67 -8.02 2.23 24.47
N ASN A 68 -9.16 2.63 25.03
CA ASN A 68 -9.90 1.78 25.96
C ASN A 68 -10.40 0.50 25.28
N VAL A 69 -10.94 0.60 24.06
CA VAL A 69 -11.37 -0.57 23.27
C VAL A 69 -10.17 -1.42 22.83
N ALA A 70 -9.09 -0.78 22.38
CA ALA A 70 -7.85 -1.44 21.96
C ALA A 70 -7.23 -2.27 23.09
N ASN A 71 -7.19 -1.71 24.31
CA ASN A 71 -6.68 -2.41 25.49
C ASN A 71 -7.61 -3.55 25.92
N LYS A 72 -8.94 -3.32 25.94
CA LYS A 72 -9.91 -4.30 26.42
C LYS A 72 -10.12 -5.49 25.49
N SER A 73 -10.12 -5.25 24.18
CA SER A 73 -10.53 -6.26 23.19
C SER A 73 -9.34 -6.95 22.52
N PHE A 74 -8.19 -6.26 22.45
CA PHE A 74 -7.03 -6.73 21.69
C PHE A 74 -5.74 -6.78 22.53
N HIS A 75 -5.81 -6.45 23.84
CA HIS A 75 -4.66 -6.40 24.74
C HIS A 75 -3.46 -5.60 24.19
N LEU A 76 -3.75 -4.56 23.41
CA LEU A 76 -2.73 -3.74 22.78
C LEU A 76 -2.07 -2.81 23.81
N ASN A 77 -0.74 -2.82 23.82
CA ASN A 77 0.05 -2.01 24.73
C ASN A 77 -0.11 -0.51 24.38
N LEU A 78 -0.71 0.26 25.28
CA LEU A 78 -1.03 1.69 25.09
C LEU A 78 0.19 2.61 24.99
N THR A 79 1.40 2.07 25.15
CA THR A 79 2.67 2.77 24.92
C THR A 79 2.86 3.13 23.44
N LYS A 80 2.26 2.36 22.52
CA LYS A 80 2.32 2.66 21.09
C LYS A 80 1.26 3.71 20.71
N LYS A 81 1.72 4.87 20.27
CA LYS A 81 0.85 5.94 19.74
C LYS A 81 0.38 5.60 18.33
N LEU A 82 -0.85 5.99 18.00
CA LEU A 82 -1.36 6.01 16.63
C LEU A 82 -0.43 6.85 15.72
N CYS A 83 0.20 6.23 14.73
CA CYS A 83 1.02 6.88 13.71
C CYS A 83 0.18 7.14 12.47
N GLN A 84 0.15 8.37 11.99
CA GLN A 84 -0.61 8.75 10.78
C GLN A 84 0.32 8.70 9.56
N ASP A 85 1.19 7.71 9.49
CA ASP A 85 2.46 7.75 8.74
C ASP A 85 2.41 8.57 7.43
N VAL A 86 2.91 9.79 7.56
CA VAL A 86 3.37 10.75 6.56
C VAL A 86 4.26 11.66 7.39
N CYS A 87 5.55 11.72 7.07
CA CYS A 87 6.38 12.84 7.50
C CYS A 87 5.66 14.12 7.08
N ALA A 88 5.04 14.85 8.02
CA ALA A 88 4.63 16.23 7.80
C ALA A 88 5.86 17.16 7.64
N CYS A 89 7.05 16.61 7.36
CA CYS A 89 8.31 17.28 7.16
C CYS A 89 8.79 17.24 5.70
N GLU A 90 8.07 16.62 4.75
CA GLU A 90 8.49 16.56 3.33
C GLU A 90 7.54 17.29 2.36
N MET A 91 6.82 18.30 2.84
CA MET A 91 6.14 19.28 1.96
C MET A 91 6.70 20.70 2.11
N GLU A 92 7.70 20.92 2.98
CA GLU A 92 8.45 22.18 3.02
C GLU A 92 9.65 22.17 2.04
N PHE A 93 10.14 21.00 1.62
CA PHE A 93 11.32 20.92 0.73
C PHE A 93 10.98 21.17 -0.75
N TYR A 94 9.76 20.84 -1.21
CA TYR A 94 9.36 21.02 -2.62
C TYR A 94 8.83 22.43 -2.95
N LEU A 95 8.61 23.28 -1.94
CA LEU A 95 8.12 24.66 -2.12
C LEU A 95 9.24 25.71 -2.10
N PHE A 96 10.49 25.31 -1.84
CA PHE A 96 11.64 26.22 -1.79
C PHE A 96 12.56 26.15 -3.02
N ASP A 97 12.35 25.19 -3.94
CA ASP A 97 13.14 25.02 -5.17
C ASP A 97 12.25 25.06 -6.44
N ALA A 98 11.41 26.09 -6.58
CA ALA A 98 10.70 26.42 -7.83
C ALA A 98 10.68 27.94 -8.09
#